data_AF-A0A251WH34-F1
#
_entry.id   AF-A0A251WH34-F1
#
_cell.length_a   1.000
_cell.length_b   1.000
_cell.length_c   1.000
_cell.angle_alpha   90.00
_cell.angle_beta   90.00
_cell.angle_gamma   90.00
#
_symmetry.space_group_name_H-M   'P 1'
#
loop_
_entity.id
_entity.type
_entity.pdbx_description
1 polymer ?
#
loop_
_entity_poly.entity_id
_entity_poly.type
_entity_poly.pdbx_seq_one_letter_code
_entity_poly.pdbx_strand_id
1 'polypeptide(L)'
;MSQFTVRGKVVYGPGPWGLNVPARSASVQIIDVDLPGAGSGDDTIWSGSTDSSGSFAGTTSEWQDKINLPPVWIPNPPPPFGPGGGTWRSPGQAPDPSDILLLKACVKDQGKVMDFFPFANDAPIPLILPWGPPNWITKDQRALLVVQYLAGQYGAENWQWLYRYLDASGVLLADMILKPVYKRFSTLTGSQASKQQFLNELKNLGTDSSIKAIDVIINLHGSPEKLCFQDSVVPMSTLKTDIQGLNLSNKLRLLYSNACYGATHANEFVEAGFNAAVGAVGVNANSATEYPTVLTLWGTGCTLDTAVSAGENSATRVPADQAATAVGFTDVNSDKTITGDKNLNINFG
;
A
#
# COMPACT_ATOMS: atom_id res chain seq x y z
N MET A 1 -14.46 11.93 40.08
CA MET A 1 -13.21 11.79 39.31
C MET A 1 -13.56 12.02 37.85
N SER A 2 -13.08 13.12 37.27
CA SER A 2 -13.29 13.53 35.87
C SER A 2 -12.19 12.97 34.97
N GLN A 3 -11.73 11.76 35.22
CA GLN A 3 -10.73 11.08 34.37
C GLN A 3 -11.38 9.90 33.67
N PHE A 4 -10.98 9.64 32.43
CA PHE A 4 -11.43 8.47 31.70
C PHE A 4 -10.31 7.90 30.83
N THR A 5 -10.51 6.67 30.34
CA THR A 5 -9.55 6.02 29.44
C THR A 5 -9.88 6.39 28.00
N VAL A 6 -8.94 6.97 27.28
CA VAL A 6 -9.02 7.19 25.84
C VAL A 6 -8.44 6.04 25.05
N ARG A 7 -9.10 5.67 23.94
CA ARG A 7 -8.64 4.66 22.98
C ARG A 7 -9.06 5.03 21.57
N GLY A 8 -8.25 4.66 20.59
CA GLY A 8 -8.59 4.82 19.19
C GLY A 8 -7.53 4.26 18.26
N LYS A 9 -7.76 4.44 16.96
CA LYS A 9 -6.85 4.02 15.90
C LYS A 9 -6.72 5.13 14.87
N VAL A 10 -5.51 5.43 14.44
CA VAL A 10 -5.22 6.33 13.32
C VAL A 10 -4.73 5.50 12.13
N VAL A 11 -5.34 5.75 10.99
CA VAL A 11 -4.98 5.10 9.73
C VAL A 11 -4.87 6.14 8.63
N TYR A 12 -4.06 5.86 7.63
CA TYR A 12 -4.11 6.61 6.38
C TYR A 12 -5.38 6.24 5.62
N GLY A 13 -5.91 7.23 4.89
CA GLY A 13 -6.99 7.05 3.94
C GLY A 13 -6.76 5.80 3.12
N PRO A 14 -7.79 4.95 2.94
CA PRO A 14 -7.64 3.81 2.08
C PRO A 14 -7.19 4.34 0.72
N GLY A 15 -6.22 3.66 0.10
CA GLY A 15 -6.11 3.72 -1.34
C GLY A 15 -7.45 3.33 -1.99
N PRO A 16 -7.60 3.34 -3.32
CA PRO A 16 -8.84 3.01 -4.04
C PRO A 16 -9.45 1.62 -3.73
N TRP A 17 -8.88 0.85 -2.80
CA TRP A 17 -9.15 -0.57 -2.53
C TRP A 17 -9.40 -0.86 -1.04
N GLY A 18 -9.61 0.16 -0.21
CA GLY A 18 -10.30 0.01 1.08
C GLY A 18 -9.47 -0.52 2.27
N LEU A 19 -8.20 -0.90 2.09
CA LEU A 19 -7.35 -1.31 3.21
C LEU A 19 -6.67 -0.11 3.87
N ASN A 20 -7.11 0.18 5.09
CA ASN A 20 -6.55 1.21 5.95
C ASN A 20 -5.13 0.82 6.41
N VAL A 21 -4.12 1.61 6.03
CA VAL A 21 -2.74 1.43 6.50
C VAL A 21 -2.57 2.13 7.84
N PRO A 22 -2.06 1.45 8.90
CA PRO A 22 -1.77 2.10 10.17
C PRO A 22 -0.84 3.33 10.06
N ALA A 23 -1.25 4.45 10.64
CA ALA A 23 -0.37 5.59 10.84
C ALA A 23 0.46 5.33 12.10
N ARG A 24 1.72 4.88 11.91
CA ARG A 24 2.62 4.51 13.01
C ARG A 24 3.33 5.74 13.57
N SER A 25 3.44 5.83 14.89
CA SER A 25 4.11 6.93 15.59
C SER A 25 3.52 8.32 15.29
N ALA A 26 2.27 8.38 14.83
CA ALA A 26 1.52 9.62 14.71
C ALA A 26 1.28 10.17 16.12
N SER A 27 1.53 11.46 16.32
CA SER A 27 1.23 12.13 17.59
C SER A 27 -0.26 12.42 17.65
N VAL A 28 -0.89 12.09 18.79
CA VAL A 28 -2.32 12.27 19.00
C VAL A 28 -2.52 13.07 20.29
N GLN A 29 -3.35 14.10 20.21
CA GLN A 29 -3.82 14.87 21.35
C GLN A 29 -5.33 14.76 21.44
N ILE A 30 -5.86 14.49 22.63
CA ILE A 30 -7.29 14.62 22.92
C ILE A 30 -7.48 15.93 23.67
N ILE A 31 -8.36 16.74 23.11
CA ILE A 31 -8.63 18.10 23.54
C ILE A 31 -10.09 18.16 24.00
N ASP A 32 -10.31 18.69 25.20
CA ASP A 32 -11.64 19.12 25.62
C ASP A 32 -11.91 20.51 25.07
N VAL A 33 -13.04 20.68 24.40
CA VAL A 33 -13.39 21.87 23.64
C VAL A 33 -14.40 22.67 24.44
N ASP A 34 -13.98 23.82 24.93
CA ASP A 34 -14.85 24.67 25.73
C ASP A 34 -15.96 25.30 24.90
N LEU A 35 -17.07 25.58 25.58
CA LEU A 35 -18.09 26.43 25.00
C LEU A 35 -17.56 27.86 24.80
N PRO A 36 -17.85 28.50 23.66
CA PRO A 36 -17.48 29.89 23.44
C PRO A 36 -17.95 30.79 24.58
N GLY A 37 -16.99 31.45 25.26
CA GLY A 37 -17.26 32.36 26.38
C GLY A 37 -17.08 31.77 27.78
N ALA A 38 -16.73 30.48 27.93
CA ALA A 38 -16.46 29.85 29.22
C ALA A 38 -15.16 30.31 29.90
N GLY A 39 -14.21 30.87 29.14
CA GLY A 39 -13.08 31.64 29.66
C GLY A 39 -11.79 30.86 29.95
N SER A 40 -11.80 29.53 29.91
CA SER A 40 -10.63 28.65 30.10
C SER A 40 -9.88 28.37 28.79
N GLY A 41 -10.61 28.16 27.69
CA GLY A 41 -10.05 27.80 26.39
C GLY A 41 -9.71 26.31 26.30
N ASP A 42 -9.79 25.73 25.10
CA ASP A 42 -9.56 24.31 24.84
C ASP A 42 -8.36 23.69 25.61
N ASP A 43 -8.62 22.62 26.36
CA ASP A 43 -7.64 21.94 27.19
C ASP A 43 -7.15 20.62 26.59
N THR A 44 -5.83 20.43 26.51
CA THR A 44 -5.27 19.12 26.14
C THR A 44 -5.30 18.17 27.33
N ILE A 45 -6.33 17.32 27.38
CA ILE A 45 -6.54 16.38 28.48
C ILE A 45 -5.81 15.04 28.29
N TRP A 46 -5.27 14.77 27.10
CA TRP A 46 -4.37 13.63 26.86
C TRP A 46 -3.45 13.87 25.67
N SER A 47 -2.23 13.33 25.75
CA SER A 47 -1.28 13.31 24.64
C SER A 47 -0.56 11.97 24.58
N GLY A 48 -0.34 11.47 23.37
CA GLY A 48 0.41 10.24 23.14
C GLY A 48 0.78 10.05 21.68
N SER A 49 1.15 8.82 21.32
CA SER A 49 1.47 8.43 19.96
C SER A 49 0.89 7.08 19.62
N THR A 50 0.64 6.83 18.34
CA THR A 50 0.19 5.53 17.86
C THR A 50 1.30 4.49 17.82
N ASP A 51 0.94 3.23 18.03
CA ASP A 51 1.82 2.07 17.93
C ASP A 51 1.99 1.55 16.48
N SER A 52 2.61 0.38 16.32
CA SER A 52 2.83 -0.25 15.00
C SER A 52 1.54 -0.67 14.27
N SER A 53 0.45 -0.82 15.02
CA SER A 53 -0.90 -1.12 14.52
C SER A 53 -1.72 0.15 14.27
N GLY A 54 -1.17 1.34 14.59
CA GLY A 54 -1.86 2.63 14.48
C GLY A 54 -2.77 2.91 15.68
N SER A 55 -2.72 2.07 16.71
CA SER A 55 -3.59 2.20 17.89
C SER A 55 -2.96 3.14 18.91
N PHE A 56 -3.80 3.85 19.67
CA PHE A 56 -3.38 4.65 20.81
C PHE A 56 -4.33 4.43 22.00
N ALA A 57 -3.80 4.54 23.21
CA ALA A 57 -4.59 4.43 24.44
C ALA A 57 -3.91 5.15 25.62
N GLY A 58 -4.69 5.58 26.60
CA GLY A 58 -4.20 6.09 27.88
C GLY A 58 -5.30 6.65 28.78
N THR A 59 -4.94 7.21 29.93
CA THR A 59 -5.88 7.86 30.85
C THR A 59 -5.73 9.37 30.77
N THR A 60 -6.83 10.10 30.66
CA THR A 60 -6.83 11.57 30.60
C THR A 60 -6.39 12.18 31.93
N SER A 61 -5.93 13.44 31.90
CA SER A 61 -5.98 14.30 33.07
C SER A 61 -7.43 14.59 33.47
N GLU A 62 -7.62 15.32 34.58
CA GLU A 62 -8.94 15.88 34.89
C GLU A 62 -9.36 16.77 33.71
N TRP A 63 -10.51 16.47 33.10
CA TRP A 63 -11.06 17.30 32.02
C TRP A 63 -11.87 18.46 32.58
N GLN A 64 -12.64 18.18 33.64
CA GLN A 64 -13.58 19.16 34.17
C GLN A 64 -12.86 20.32 34.88
N ASP A 65 -13.15 21.52 34.41
CA ASP A 65 -12.62 22.76 34.95
C ASP A 65 -13.04 23.01 36.41
N LYS A 66 -12.28 23.87 37.08
CA LYS A 66 -12.54 24.27 38.47
C LYS A 66 -12.88 25.75 38.55
N ILE A 67 -14.07 26.06 39.06
CA ILE A 67 -14.46 27.42 39.40
C ILE A 67 -14.10 27.75 40.85
N ASN A 68 -13.70 28.99 41.08
CA ASN A 68 -13.56 29.54 42.42
C ASN A 68 -14.93 29.88 42.98
N LEU A 69 -15.33 29.19 44.04
CA LEU A 69 -16.54 29.51 44.78
C LEU A 69 -16.27 30.69 45.71
N PRO A 70 -17.14 31.72 45.72
CA PRO A 70 -17.05 32.77 46.73
C PRO A 70 -17.30 32.16 48.12
N PRO A 71 -16.92 32.87 49.20
CA PRO A 71 -17.32 32.46 50.54
C PRO A 71 -18.84 32.29 50.60
N VAL A 72 -19.30 31.14 51.10
CA VAL A 72 -20.72 30.86 51.28
C VAL A 72 -21.01 30.81 52.77
N TRP A 73 -22.04 31.54 53.21
CA TRP A 73 -22.54 31.44 54.56
C TRP A 73 -23.35 30.16 54.72
N ILE A 74 -22.93 29.29 55.64
CA ILE A 74 -23.64 28.06 55.97
C ILE A 74 -24.32 28.27 57.33
N PRO A 75 -25.66 28.28 57.39
CA PRO A 75 -26.36 28.31 58.66
C PRO A 75 -26.06 27.04 59.45
N ASN A 76 -25.73 27.18 60.73
CA ASN A 76 -25.63 26.05 61.63
C ASN A 76 -27.05 25.50 61.90
N PRO A 77 -27.21 24.18 62.11
CA PRO A 77 -28.50 23.66 62.53
C PRO A 77 -28.97 24.40 63.80
N PRO A 78 -30.21 24.92 63.82
CA PRO A 78 -30.68 25.72 64.94
C PRO A 78 -30.67 24.86 66.21
N PRO A 79 -30.10 25.35 67.33
CA PRO A 79 -30.25 24.66 68.60
C PRO A 79 -31.75 24.64 68.97
N PRO A 80 -32.20 23.63 69.77
CA PRO A 80 -33.62 23.48 70.11
C PRO A 80 -34.26 24.73 70.71
N PHE A 81 -33.46 25.59 71.36
CA PHE A 81 -33.90 26.86 71.92
C PHE A 81 -32.78 27.92 71.77
N GLY A 82 -32.69 28.57 70.59
CA GLY A 82 -31.79 29.73 70.40
C GLY A 82 -31.70 30.21 68.94
N PRO A 83 -31.24 31.46 68.70
CA PRO A 83 -31.00 31.95 67.34
C PRO A 83 -29.91 31.12 66.66
N GLY A 84 -30.20 30.61 65.46
CA GLY A 84 -29.23 29.84 64.68
C GLY A 84 -28.02 30.71 64.30
N GLY A 85 -26.82 30.28 64.72
CA GLY A 85 -25.58 30.85 64.20
C GLY A 85 -25.28 30.33 62.78
N GLY A 86 -24.12 30.69 62.25
CA GLY A 86 -23.58 30.10 61.02
C GLY A 86 -22.08 30.30 60.93
N THR A 87 -21.48 29.71 59.91
CA THR A 87 -20.06 29.88 59.63
C THR A 87 -19.87 30.21 58.16
N TRP A 88 -18.95 31.12 57.86
CA TRP A 88 -18.48 31.32 56.50
C TRP A 88 -17.58 30.16 56.13
N ARG A 89 -17.95 29.44 55.07
CA ARG A 89 -17.00 28.51 54.45
C ARG A 89 -15.99 29.35 53.66
N SER A 90 -14.71 29.10 53.88
CA SER A 90 -13.64 29.72 53.10
C SER A 90 -13.88 29.50 51.60
N PRO A 91 -13.43 30.43 50.73
CA PRO A 91 -13.39 30.19 49.30
C PRO A 91 -12.78 28.81 49.00
N GLY A 92 -13.40 28.11 48.07
CA GLY A 92 -12.97 26.80 47.65
C GLY A 92 -13.02 26.69 46.14
N GLN A 93 -12.47 25.60 45.61
CA GLN A 93 -12.65 25.23 44.21
C GLN A 93 -13.69 24.12 44.14
N ALA A 94 -14.58 24.21 43.16
CA ALA A 94 -15.51 23.14 42.81
C ALA A 94 -15.48 22.90 41.31
N PRO A 95 -15.82 21.69 40.84
CA PRO A 95 -15.95 21.44 39.40
C PRO A 95 -16.99 22.38 38.81
N ASP A 96 -16.71 22.94 37.62
CA ASP A 96 -17.64 23.79 36.90
C ASP A 96 -18.83 22.96 36.41
N PRO A 97 -20.07 23.20 36.90
CA PRO A 97 -21.24 22.46 36.44
C PRO A 97 -21.68 22.84 35.02
N SER A 98 -21.16 23.92 34.44
CA SER A 98 -21.44 24.36 33.08
C SER A 98 -20.50 23.77 32.04
N ASP A 99 -19.41 23.14 32.49
CA ASP A 99 -18.45 22.48 31.64
C ASP A 99 -19.00 21.15 31.10
N ILE A 100 -18.93 20.98 29.79
CA ILE A 100 -19.49 19.85 29.05
C ILE A 100 -18.37 19.22 28.25
N LEU A 101 -18.12 17.95 28.51
CA LEU A 101 -17.12 17.17 27.80
C LEU A 101 -17.40 17.12 26.28
N LEU A 102 -16.61 17.87 25.51
CA LEU A 102 -16.68 17.94 24.05
C LEU A 102 -15.31 17.64 23.47
N LEU A 103 -15.13 16.42 22.98
CA LEU A 103 -13.80 15.99 22.58
C LEU A 103 -13.48 16.29 21.12
N LYS A 104 -12.24 16.74 20.89
CA LYS A 104 -11.56 16.82 19.59
C LYS A 104 -10.31 15.98 19.65
N ALA A 105 -10.01 15.23 18.60
CA ALA A 105 -8.71 14.59 18.44
C ALA A 105 -7.88 15.37 17.42
N CYS A 106 -6.69 15.85 17.82
CA CYS A 106 -5.71 16.46 16.94
C CYS A 106 -4.61 15.44 16.64
N VAL A 107 -4.42 15.11 15.37
CA VAL A 107 -3.42 14.14 14.92
C VAL A 107 -2.35 14.84 14.09
N LYS A 108 -1.10 14.68 14.51
CA LYS A 108 0.08 15.16 13.77
C LYS A 108 0.90 13.99 13.25
N ASP A 109 1.09 13.96 11.94
CA ASP A 109 1.90 12.95 11.25
C ASP A 109 2.62 13.57 10.05
N GLN A 110 3.88 13.21 9.84
CA GLN A 110 4.71 13.73 8.74
C GLN A 110 4.73 15.27 8.63
N GLY A 111 4.65 15.97 9.76
CA GLY A 111 4.59 17.43 9.81
C GLY A 111 3.23 18.04 9.40
N LYS A 112 2.25 17.22 9.02
CA LYS A 112 0.86 17.63 8.76
C LYS A 112 0.02 17.43 10.02
N VAL A 113 -1.05 18.22 10.14
CA VAL A 113 -1.98 18.19 11.28
C VAL A 113 -3.40 18.05 10.76
N MET A 114 -4.22 17.22 11.42
CA MET A 114 -5.64 17.04 11.12
C MET A 114 -6.44 16.98 12.43
N ASP A 115 -7.50 17.76 12.51
CA ASP A 115 -8.45 17.74 13.62
C ASP A 115 -9.67 16.86 13.28
N PHE A 116 -10.12 16.09 14.26
CA PHE A 116 -11.31 15.24 14.18
C PHE A 116 -12.29 15.66 15.28
N PHE A 117 -13.42 16.22 14.87
CA PHE A 117 -14.46 16.71 15.78
C PHE A 117 -15.87 16.40 15.23
N PRO A 118 -16.79 15.87 16.04
CA PRO A 118 -16.58 15.42 17.42
C PRO A 118 -15.79 14.10 17.48
N PHE A 119 -14.94 13.94 18.49
CA PHE A 119 -14.29 12.67 18.82
C PHE A 119 -15.15 11.93 19.84
N ALA A 120 -15.55 10.70 19.53
CA ALA A 120 -16.16 9.81 20.51
C ALA A 120 -15.08 8.91 21.11
N ASN A 121 -14.97 8.91 22.44
CA ASN A 121 -14.06 8.01 23.11
C ASN A 121 -14.44 6.54 22.82
N ASP A 122 -13.43 5.69 22.58
CA ASP A 122 -13.62 4.27 22.22
C ASP A 122 -14.45 4.09 20.93
N ALA A 123 -14.40 5.08 20.02
CA ALA A 123 -15.09 4.99 18.74
C ALA A 123 -14.60 3.77 17.93
N PRO A 124 -15.52 2.95 17.38
CA PRO A 124 -15.16 1.83 16.53
C PRO A 124 -14.60 2.27 15.16
N ILE A 125 -14.70 3.56 14.84
CA ILE A 125 -14.29 4.14 13.56
C ILE A 125 -12.89 4.74 13.72
N PRO A 126 -11.90 4.31 12.90
CA PRO A 126 -10.57 4.89 12.97
C PRO A 126 -10.55 6.35 12.49
N LEU A 127 -9.62 7.13 13.02
CA LEU A 127 -9.29 8.46 12.53
C LEU A 127 -8.53 8.33 11.20
N ILE A 128 -9.10 8.85 10.12
CA ILE A 128 -8.58 8.66 8.77
C ILE A 128 -7.80 9.90 8.32
N LEU A 129 -6.50 9.77 8.12
CA LEU A 129 -5.65 10.83 7.58
C LEU A 129 -5.83 10.92 6.06
N PRO A 130 -6.10 12.10 5.47
CA PRO A 130 -6.34 12.25 4.03
C PRO A 130 -5.04 12.23 3.18
N TRP A 131 -3.92 11.81 3.75
CA TRP A 131 -2.63 11.66 3.06
C TRP A 131 -2.07 10.24 3.27
N GLY A 132 -1.03 9.89 2.52
CA GLY A 132 -0.34 8.60 2.65
C GLY A 132 0.84 8.57 3.63
N PRO A 133 1.34 7.39 4.03
CA PRO A 133 2.67 7.18 4.61
C PRO A 133 3.80 7.88 3.82
N PRO A 134 4.90 8.24 4.50
CA PRO A 134 5.98 9.04 3.91
C PRO A 134 6.75 8.31 2.79
N ASN A 135 6.67 6.98 2.76
CA ASN A 135 7.32 6.14 1.75
C ASN A 135 6.36 5.63 0.67
N TRP A 136 5.14 6.18 0.60
CA TRP A 136 4.26 5.88 -0.53
C TRP A 136 4.81 6.50 -1.80
N ILE A 137 5.19 5.62 -2.71
CA ILE A 137 5.43 5.97 -4.10
C ILE A 137 4.05 6.28 -4.68
N THR A 138 3.77 7.49 -5.14
CA THR A 138 2.48 7.89 -5.78
C THR A 138 2.45 7.48 -7.26
N LYS A 139 1.30 7.62 -7.93
CA LYS A 139 1.20 7.43 -9.40
C LYS A 139 2.28 8.22 -10.14
N ASP A 140 2.48 9.49 -9.76
CA ASP A 140 3.44 10.42 -10.37
C ASP A 140 4.92 10.03 -10.19
N GLN A 141 5.17 8.95 -9.47
CA GLN A 141 6.50 8.44 -9.16
C GLN A 141 6.73 7.02 -9.70
N ARG A 142 5.83 6.48 -10.51
CA ARG A 142 5.93 5.11 -11.03
C ARG A 142 6.05 5.05 -12.53
N ALA A 143 6.88 4.13 -12.99
CA ALA A 143 6.98 3.74 -14.38
C ALA A 143 6.67 2.24 -14.55
N LEU A 144 6.01 1.91 -15.65
CA LEU A 144 5.80 0.54 -16.11
C LEU A 144 6.46 0.39 -17.48
N LEU A 145 7.29 -0.64 -17.63
CA LEU A 145 7.85 -1.07 -18.90
C LEU A 145 7.25 -2.43 -19.28
N VAL A 146 6.61 -2.51 -20.44
CA VAL A 146 6.10 -3.76 -21.00
C VAL A 146 6.94 -4.15 -22.21
N VAL A 147 7.54 -5.33 -22.18
CA VAL A 147 8.33 -5.90 -23.29
C VAL A 147 7.56 -7.06 -23.90
N GLN A 148 7.30 -7.00 -25.20
CA GLN A 148 6.44 -7.97 -25.90
C GLN A 148 7.10 -8.45 -27.20
N TYR A 149 7.38 -9.75 -27.29
CA TYR A 149 7.89 -10.40 -28.49
C TYR A 149 7.69 -11.93 -28.44
N LEU A 150 6.47 -12.38 -28.72
CA LEU A 150 6.10 -13.80 -28.84
C LEU A 150 5.91 -14.19 -30.30
N ALA A 151 5.32 -13.32 -31.13
CA ALA A 151 4.99 -13.59 -32.54
C ALA A 151 6.17 -13.30 -33.49
N GLY A 152 7.36 -13.72 -33.07
CA GLY A 152 8.61 -13.46 -33.74
C GLY A 152 9.24 -14.70 -34.37
N GLN A 153 10.57 -14.65 -34.47
CA GLN A 153 11.38 -15.76 -34.97
C GLN A 153 11.48 -16.96 -34.02
N TYR A 154 10.88 -16.89 -32.84
CA TYR A 154 10.90 -17.93 -31.82
C TYR A 154 9.51 -18.57 -31.67
N GLY A 155 9.50 -19.75 -31.06
CA GLY A 155 8.29 -20.57 -30.91
C GLY A 155 8.02 -21.41 -32.16
N ALA A 156 7.16 -22.43 -32.01
CA ALA A 156 6.87 -23.33 -33.11
C ALA A 156 5.95 -22.69 -34.16
N GLU A 157 6.21 -22.94 -35.44
CA GLU A 157 5.51 -22.33 -36.57
C GLU A 157 3.99 -22.57 -36.55
N ASN A 158 3.56 -23.74 -36.09
CA ASN A 158 2.16 -24.12 -35.97
C ASN A 158 1.37 -23.31 -34.91
N TRP A 159 2.06 -22.60 -34.01
CA TRP A 159 1.45 -21.77 -32.96
C TRP A 159 1.56 -20.27 -33.21
N GLN A 160 2.05 -19.85 -34.38
CA GLN A 160 2.27 -18.42 -34.68
C GLN A 160 0.99 -17.57 -34.58
N TRP A 161 -0.17 -18.12 -34.92
CA TRP A 161 -1.45 -17.41 -34.75
C TRP A 161 -1.76 -17.12 -33.27
N LEU A 162 -1.46 -18.07 -32.37
CA LEU A 162 -1.64 -17.94 -30.94
C LEU A 162 -0.65 -16.91 -30.39
N TYR A 163 0.62 -16.98 -30.80
CA TYR A 163 1.62 -16.00 -30.38
C TYR A 163 1.28 -14.59 -30.84
N ARG A 164 0.70 -14.40 -32.04
CA ARG A 164 0.19 -13.09 -32.50
C ARG A 164 -0.95 -12.58 -31.64
N TYR A 165 -1.87 -13.46 -31.26
CA TYR A 165 -2.96 -13.11 -30.35
C TYR A 165 -2.43 -12.70 -28.97
N LEU A 166 -1.49 -13.45 -28.41
CA LEU A 166 -0.85 -13.14 -27.12
C LEU A 166 -0.03 -11.85 -27.20
N ASP A 167 0.66 -11.59 -28.32
CA ASP A 167 1.38 -10.34 -28.57
C ASP A 167 0.46 -9.12 -28.57
N ALA A 168 -0.65 -9.21 -29.28
CA ALA A 168 -1.63 -8.12 -29.34
C ALA A 168 -2.32 -7.88 -27.99
N SER A 169 -2.72 -8.96 -27.31
CA SER A 169 -3.46 -8.88 -26.05
C SER A 169 -2.60 -8.48 -24.86
N GLY A 170 -1.34 -8.92 -24.80
CA GLY A 170 -0.45 -8.65 -23.66
C GLY A 170 -0.27 -7.15 -23.40
N VAL A 171 0.14 -6.39 -24.42
CA VAL A 171 0.31 -4.93 -24.32
C VAL A 171 -1.04 -4.22 -24.12
N LEU A 172 -2.09 -4.64 -24.84
CA LEU A 172 -3.40 -4.01 -24.75
C LEU A 172 -4.00 -4.11 -23.33
N LEU A 173 -3.90 -5.28 -22.70
CA LEU A 173 -4.39 -5.49 -21.34
C LEU A 173 -3.60 -4.65 -20.32
N ALA A 174 -2.26 -4.61 -20.44
CA ALA A 174 -1.44 -3.77 -19.59
C ALA A 174 -1.74 -2.27 -19.78
N ASP A 175 -1.94 -1.81 -21.01
CA ASP A 175 -2.30 -0.41 -21.31
C ASP A 175 -3.67 -0.06 -20.72
N MET A 176 -4.68 -0.92 -20.91
CA MET A 176 -6.03 -0.68 -20.42
C MET A 176 -6.10 -0.69 -18.88
N ILE A 177 -5.43 -1.64 -18.24
CA ILE A 177 -5.57 -1.90 -16.79
C ILE A 177 -4.57 -1.06 -15.99
N LEU A 178 -3.30 -1.04 -16.40
CA LEU A 178 -2.22 -0.50 -15.58
C LEU A 178 -1.87 0.94 -15.92
N LYS A 179 -1.92 1.38 -17.18
CA LYS A 179 -1.56 2.78 -17.51
C LYS A 179 -2.24 3.85 -16.65
N PRO A 180 -3.52 3.72 -16.23
CA PRO A 180 -4.15 4.69 -15.33
C PRO A 180 -3.45 4.87 -13.99
N VAL A 181 -2.64 3.91 -13.53
CA VAL A 181 -2.00 3.89 -12.20
C VAL A 181 -0.48 4.10 -12.23
N TYR A 182 0.08 4.39 -13.42
CA TYR A 182 1.48 4.79 -13.61
C TYR A 182 1.59 6.18 -14.26
N LYS A 183 2.65 6.91 -13.96
CA LYS A 183 2.98 8.17 -14.68
C LYS A 183 3.52 7.89 -16.07
N ARG A 184 4.44 6.93 -16.14
CA ARG A 184 5.10 6.51 -17.38
C ARG A 184 4.68 5.09 -17.70
N PHE A 185 4.20 4.89 -18.91
CA PHE A 185 3.89 3.60 -19.48
C PHE A 185 4.66 3.48 -20.79
N SER A 186 5.69 2.64 -20.80
CA SER A 186 6.56 2.42 -21.95
C SER A 186 6.38 1.00 -22.46
N THR A 187 6.39 0.84 -23.78
CA THR A 187 6.26 -0.46 -24.44
C THR A 187 7.43 -0.68 -25.40
N LEU A 188 7.93 -1.91 -25.43
CA LEU A 188 8.90 -2.36 -26.43
C LEU A 188 8.30 -3.55 -27.16
N THR A 189 7.96 -3.37 -28.44
CA THR A 189 7.32 -4.39 -29.27
C THR A 189 8.06 -4.56 -30.60
N GLY A 190 7.87 -5.69 -31.28
CA GLY A 190 8.48 -5.94 -32.58
C GLY A 190 10.01 -5.78 -32.55
N SER A 191 10.58 -4.98 -33.46
CA SER A 191 12.02 -4.70 -33.52
C SER A 191 12.55 -3.89 -32.32
N GLN A 192 11.67 -3.24 -31.55
CA GLN A 192 12.09 -2.52 -30.34
C GLN A 192 12.27 -3.45 -29.14
N ALA A 193 11.74 -4.68 -29.18
CA ALA A 193 11.88 -5.67 -28.11
C ALA A 193 13.26 -6.37 -28.12
N SER A 194 14.33 -5.63 -28.41
CA SER A 194 15.71 -6.10 -28.35
C SER A 194 16.29 -5.95 -26.94
N LYS A 195 17.33 -6.74 -26.64
CA LYS A 195 18.04 -6.66 -25.35
C LYS A 195 18.55 -5.25 -25.07
N GLN A 196 19.17 -4.61 -26.07
CA GLN A 196 19.75 -3.28 -25.89
C GLN A 196 18.69 -2.21 -25.61
N GLN A 197 17.54 -2.27 -26.29
CA GLN A 197 16.46 -1.32 -26.05
C GLN A 197 15.81 -1.52 -24.69
N PHE A 198 15.69 -2.77 -24.22
CA PHE A 198 15.25 -3.05 -22.86
C PHE A 198 16.16 -2.38 -21.80
N LEU A 199 17.48 -2.54 -21.92
CA LEU A 199 18.44 -1.91 -21.01
C LEU A 199 18.43 -0.37 -21.11
N ASN A 200 18.31 0.16 -22.33
CA ASN A 200 18.22 1.60 -22.55
C ASN A 200 16.96 2.19 -21.89
N GLU A 201 15.81 1.52 -22.04
CA GLU A 201 14.56 2.01 -21.48
C GLU A 201 14.55 1.92 -19.95
N LEU A 202 15.10 0.85 -19.37
CA LEU A 202 15.33 0.79 -17.92
C LEU A 202 16.21 1.95 -17.44
N LYS A 203 17.31 2.23 -18.15
CA LYS A 203 18.19 3.36 -17.82
C LYS A 203 17.47 4.70 -17.93
N ASN A 204 16.69 4.91 -19.00
CA ASN A 204 15.91 6.13 -19.21
C ASN A 204 14.94 6.36 -18.05
N LEU A 205 14.12 5.36 -17.71
CA LEU A 205 13.20 5.41 -16.57
C LEU A 205 13.95 5.59 -15.23
N GLY A 206 15.09 4.93 -15.07
CA GLY A 206 15.94 4.99 -13.89
C GLY A 206 16.60 6.34 -13.66
N THR A 207 16.94 7.07 -14.72
CA THR A 207 17.56 8.41 -14.63
C THR A 207 16.54 9.54 -14.42
N ASP A 208 15.25 9.30 -14.66
CA ASP A 208 14.19 10.26 -14.33
C ASP A 208 14.07 10.41 -12.79
N SER A 209 14.40 11.59 -12.28
CA SER A 209 14.41 11.88 -10.84
C SER A 209 13.03 11.86 -10.20
N SER A 210 11.97 12.02 -11.01
CA SER A 210 10.58 11.93 -10.57
C SER A 210 10.12 10.49 -10.38
N ILE A 211 10.73 9.52 -11.08
CA ILE A 211 10.43 8.10 -10.94
C ILE A 211 11.18 7.52 -9.74
N LYS A 212 10.43 6.89 -8.83
CA LYS A 212 10.92 6.20 -7.63
C LYS A 212 10.71 4.68 -7.69
N ALA A 213 9.79 4.18 -8.52
CA ALA A 213 9.65 2.76 -8.79
C ALA A 213 9.45 2.45 -10.27
N ILE A 214 10.07 1.37 -10.70
CA ILE A 214 9.98 0.79 -12.04
C ILE A 214 9.48 -0.63 -11.88
N ASP A 215 8.34 -0.91 -12.49
CA ASP A 215 7.87 -2.27 -12.70
C ASP A 215 8.07 -2.67 -14.16
N VAL A 216 8.31 -3.97 -14.37
CA VAL A 216 8.53 -4.55 -15.68
C VAL A 216 7.59 -5.72 -15.88
N ILE A 217 6.98 -5.78 -17.05
CA ILE A 217 6.28 -6.98 -17.53
C ILE A 217 7.02 -7.46 -18.76
N ILE A 218 7.37 -8.76 -18.78
CA ILE A 218 7.92 -9.40 -19.97
C ILE A 218 6.98 -10.48 -20.50
N ASN A 219 6.63 -10.34 -21.77
CA ASN A 219 5.87 -11.28 -22.57
C ASN A 219 6.79 -11.73 -23.71
N LEU A 220 7.77 -12.55 -23.35
CA LEU A 220 8.82 -13.07 -24.23
C LEU A 220 8.79 -14.60 -24.22
N HIS A 221 9.38 -15.22 -25.23
CA HIS A 221 9.73 -16.65 -25.12
C HIS A 221 10.82 -16.84 -24.07
N GLY A 222 10.80 -18.00 -23.44
CA GLY A 222 11.79 -18.38 -22.42
C GLY A 222 12.14 -19.85 -22.50
N SER A 223 13.35 -20.17 -22.06
CA SER A 223 13.79 -21.52 -21.73
C SER A 223 14.42 -21.49 -20.34
N PRO A 224 14.82 -22.63 -19.76
CA PRO A 224 15.58 -22.61 -18.52
C PRO A 224 16.77 -21.64 -18.63
N GLU A 225 16.82 -20.68 -17.70
CA GLU A 225 17.89 -19.67 -17.55
C GLU A 225 18.15 -18.78 -18.77
N LYS A 226 17.20 -18.65 -19.71
CA LYS A 226 17.34 -17.76 -20.88
C LYS A 226 16.03 -17.08 -21.27
N LEU A 227 16.15 -15.85 -21.78
CA LEU A 227 15.06 -15.09 -22.39
C LEU A 227 15.35 -14.80 -23.86
N CYS A 228 14.31 -14.87 -24.69
CA CYS A 228 14.41 -14.63 -26.13
C CYS A 228 13.92 -13.21 -26.47
N PHE A 229 14.85 -12.26 -26.55
CA PHE A 229 14.60 -10.94 -27.10
C PHE A 229 14.59 -11.00 -28.63
N GLN A 230 14.05 -9.98 -29.29
CA GLN A 230 13.94 -9.96 -30.75
C GLN A 230 15.26 -10.23 -31.48
N ASP A 231 16.37 -9.72 -30.93
CA ASP A 231 17.70 -9.78 -31.53
C ASP A 231 18.54 -10.97 -31.03
N SER A 232 18.18 -11.59 -29.91
CA SER A 232 19.05 -12.58 -29.27
C SER A 232 18.35 -13.44 -28.20
N VAL A 233 18.87 -14.65 -28.01
CA VAL A 233 18.59 -15.47 -26.83
C VAL A 233 19.66 -15.17 -25.78
N VAL A 234 19.26 -14.64 -24.64
CA VAL A 234 20.16 -14.07 -23.63
C VAL A 234 20.16 -14.96 -22.39
N PRO A 235 21.33 -15.46 -21.94
CA PRO A 235 21.47 -16.09 -20.64
C PRO A 235 21.12 -15.13 -19.51
N MET A 236 20.37 -15.61 -18.52
CA MET A 236 19.91 -14.78 -17.40
C MET A 236 21.07 -14.20 -16.58
N SER A 237 22.18 -14.93 -16.43
CA SER A 237 23.39 -14.43 -15.77
C SER A 237 24.02 -13.23 -16.47
N THR A 238 23.96 -13.19 -17.80
CA THR A 238 24.39 -12.03 -18.60
C THR A 238 23.43 -10.86 -18.39
N LEU A 239 22.12 -11.11 -18.51
CA LEU A 239 21.11 -10.08 -18.32
C LEU A 239 21.14 -9.46 -16.91
N LYS A 240 21.36 -10.28 -15.87
CA LYS A 240 21.59 -9.83 -14.49
C LYS A 240 22.73 -8.84 -14.41
N THR A 241 23.90 -9.23 -14.93
CA THR A 241 25.11 -8.38 -14.90
C THR A 241 24.87 -7.04 -15.60
N ASP A 242 24.19 -7.08 -16.75
CA ASP A 242 23.87 -5.86 -17.51
C ASP A 242 22.92 -4.93 -16.76
N ILE A 243 21.86 -5.48 -16.12
CA ILE A 243 20.92 -4.70 -15.30
C ILE A 243 21.63 -4.11 -14.07
N GLN A 244 22.47 -4.90 -13.38
CA GLN A 244 23.27 -4.41 -12.24
C GLN A 244 24.17 -3.25 -12.65
N GLY A 245 24.76 -3.30 -13.85
CA GLY A 245 25.57 -2.22 -14.42
C GLY A 245 24.82 -0.90 -14.61
N LEU A 246 23.48 -0.92 -14.62
CA LEU A 246 22.66 0.31 -14.66
C LEU A 246 22.59 1.02 -13.31
N ASN A 247 22.93 0.35 -12.21
CA ASN A 247 22.88 0.88 -10.84
C ASN A 247 21.50 1.44 -10.42
N LEU A 248 20.43 0.67 -10.70
CA LEU A 248 19.04 1.07 -10.47
C LEU A 248 18.33 0.29 -9.35
N SER A 249 19.04 -0.49 -8.54
CA SER A 249 18.45 -1.38 -7.53
C SER A 249 17.54 -0.69 -6.51
N ASN A 250 17.70 0.62 -6.30
CA ASN A 250 16.82 1.40 -5.43
C ASN A 250 15.49 1.82 -6.08
N LYS A 251 15.28 1.50 -7.37
CA LYS A 251 14.06 1.83 -8.14
C LYS A 251 13.38 0.60 -8.73
N LEU A 252 14.10 -0.49 -8.97
CA LEU A 252 13.54 -1.70 -9.57
C LEU A 252 12.65 -2.42 -8.55
N ARG A 253 11.35 -2.53 -8.84
CA ARG A 253 10.37 -2.96 -7.86
C ARG A 253 9.82 -4.35 -8.19
N LEU A 254 9.01 -4.46 -9.24
CA LEU A 254 8.42 -5.72 -9.70
C LEU A 254 8.93 -6.10 -11.08
N LEU A 255 9.28 -7.37 -11.26
CA LEU A 255 9.33 -7.99 -12.58
C LEU A 255 8.31 -9.13 -12.68
N TYR A 256 7.39 -9.04 -13.63
CA TYR A 256 6.39 -10.07 -13.87
C TYR A 256 6.63 -10.72 -15.23
N SER A 257 6.90 -12.03 -15.25
CA SER A 257 7.25 -12.79 -16.45
C SER A 257 6.14 -13.75 -16.87
N ASN A 258 5.70 -13.59 -18.12
CA ASN A 258 4.89 -14.57 -18.82
C ASN A 258 5.71 -15.57 -19.65
N ALA A 259 7.05 -15.52 -19.58
CA ALA A 259 7.91 -16.45 -20.29
C ALA A 259 7.81 -17.87 -19.70
N CYS A 260 7.98 -18.89 -20.56
CA CYS A 260 8.19 -20.26 -20.11
C CYS A 260 9.45 -20.34 -19.23
N TYR A 261 9.37 -21.18 -18.18
CA TYR A 261 10.42 -21.36 -17.17
C TYR A 261 10.80 -20.07 -16.45
N GLY A 262 9.90 -19.08 -16.38
CA GLY A 262 10.13 -17.79 -15.73
C GLY A 262 10.60 -17.89 -14.27
N ALA A 263 10.27 -18.97 -13.56
CA ALA A 263 10.77 -19.26 -12.22
C ALA A 263 12.31 -19.36 -12.18
N THR A 264 12.92 -19.90 -13.25
CA THR A 264 14.38 -19.98 -13.39
C THR A 264 15.01 -18.61 -13.66
N HIS A 265 14.22 -17.62 -14.10
CA HIS A 265 14.68 -16.25 -14.34
C HIS A 265 14.51 -15.37 -13.10
N ALA A 266 13.52 -15.67 -12.25
CA ALA A 266 13.09 -14.82 -11.15
C ALA A 266 14.21 -14.51 -10.15
N ASN A 267 15.02 -15.50 -9.77
CA ASN A 267 16.17 -15.29 -8.87
C ASN A 267 17.18 -14.30 -9.45
N GLU A 268 17.52 -14.45 -10.73
CA GLU A 268 18.47 -13.59 -11.43
C GLU A 268 17.96 -12.14 -11.53
N PHE A 269 16.65 -11.93 -11.69
CA PHE A 269 16.06 -10.58 -11.64
C PHE A 269 16.07 -9.96 -10.24
N VAL A 270 15.80 -10.74 -9.20
CA VAL A 270 15.91 -10.24 -7.82
C VAL A 270 17.36 -9.91 -7.48
N GLU A 271 18.31 -10.77 -7.84
CA GLU A 271 19.74 -10.50 -7.69
C GLU A 271 20.20 -9.30 -8.55
N ALA A 272 19.53 -9.02 -9.67
CA ALA A 272 19.79 -7.84 -10.48
C ALA A 272 19.31 -6.52 -9.81
N GLY A 273 18.48 -6.62 -8.77
CA GLY A 273 18.04 -5.50 -7.95
C GLY A 273 16.54 -5.27 -7.89
N PHE A 274 15.70 -6.14 -8.47
CA PHE A 274 14.25 -6.07 -8.27
C PHE A 274 13.85 -6.54 -6.87
N ASN A 275 12.89 -5.87 -6.23
CA ASN A 275 12.35 -6.31 -4.94
C ASN A 275 11.63 -7.66 -5.03
N ALA A 276 10.94 -7.90 -6.16
CA ALA A 276 10.24 -9.16 -6.41
C ALA A 276 10.23 -9.50 -7.90
N ALA A 277 10.24 -10.80 -8.19
CA ALA A 277 10.04 -11.32 -9.54
C ALA A 277 9.06 -12.50 -9.55
N VAL A 278 8.23 -12.59 -10.58
CA VAL A 278 7.24 -13.65 -10.78
C VAL A 278 7.49 -14.37 -12.10
N GLY A 279 7.38 -15.70 -12.10
CA GLY A 279 7.48 -16.49 -13.32
C GLY A 279 6.92 -17.89 -13.18
N ALA A 280 6.66 -18.57 -14.30
CA ALA A 280 6.13 -19.93 -14.32
C ALA A 280 7.21 -20.99 -14.08
N VAL A 281 6.87 -22.10 -13.43
CA VAL A 281 7.79 -23.22 -13.14
C VAL A 281 8.30 -23.88 -14.43
N GLY A 282 7.40 -24.13 -15.39
CA GLY A 282 7.69 -24.77 -16.67
C GLY A 282 7.10 -23.99 -17.85
N VAL A 283 6.57 -24.69 -18.86
CA VAL A 283 5.84 -24.01 -19.95
C VAL A 283 4.61 -23.30 -19.40
N ASN A 284 4.51 -22.00 -19.68
CA ASN A 284 3.41 -21.14 -19.23
C ASN A 284 2.24 -21.18 -20.21
N ALA A 285 1.23 -21.99 -19.91
CA ALA A 285 0.06 -22.24 -20.74
C ALA A 285 -1.21 -21.50 -20.29
N ASN A 286 -1.25 -20.92 -19.08
CA ASN A 286 -2.45 -20.30 -18.51
C ASN A 286 -2.45 -18.75 -18.57
N SER A 287 -1.46 -18.13 -19.21
CA SER A 287 -1.31 -16.66 -19.23
C SER A 287 -2.55 -15.93 -19.74
N ALA A 288 -3.33 -16.50 -20.66
CA ALA A 288 -4.54 -15.89 -21.18
C ALA A 288 -5.63 -15.65 -20.11
N THR A 289 -5.66 -16.44 -19.02
CA THR A 289 -6.63 -16.31 -17.93
C THR A 289 -6.01 -15.67 -16.69
N GLU A 290 -4.77 -16.01 -16.38
CA GLU A 290 -4.08 -15.55 -15.18
C GLU A 290 -3.65 -14.09 -15.31
N TYR A 291 -3.08 -13.69 -16.45
CA TYR A 291 -2.50 -12.36 -16.64
C TYR A 291 -3.50 -11.21 -16.45
N PRO A 292 -4.71 -11.20 -17.06
CA PRO A 292 -5.70 -10.14 -16.80
C PRO A 292 -6.07 -10.03 -15.32
N THR A 293 -6.17 -11.17 -14.62
CA THR A 293 -6.52 -11.22 -13.19
C THR A 293 -5.42 -10.61 -12.35
N VAL A 294 -4.16 -11.00 -12.59
CA VAL A 294 -3.00 -10.43 -11.88
C VAL A 294 -2.89 -8.93 -12.15
N LEU A 295 -2.97 -8.50 -13.41
CA LEU A 295 -2.91 -7.08 -13.77
C LEU A 295 -4.01 -6.29 -13.07
N THR A 296 -5.24 -6.82 -13.04
CA THR A 296 -6.36 -6.17 -12.39
C THR A 296 -6.05 -6.02 -10.91
N LEU A 297 -5.74 -7.11 -10.20
CA LEU A 297 -5.53 -7.08 -8.75
C LEU A 297 -4.28 -6.28 -8.34
N TRP A 298 -3.22 -6.33 -9.15
CA TRP A 298 -2.05 -5.48 -8.98
C TRP A 298 -2.39 -4.01 -9.19
N GLY A 299 -3.07 -3.69 -10.29
CA GLY A 299 -3.65 -2.38 -10.56
C GLY A 299 -4.71 -1.97 -9.53
N THR A 300 -5.16 -2.92 -8.70
CA THR A 300 -6.01 -2.68 -7.55
C THR A 300 -5.30 -2.70 -6.20
N GLY A 301 -3.98 -2.55 -6.14
CA GLY A 301 -3.31 -2.34 -4.85
C GLY A 301 -3.25 -3.57 -3.96
N CYS A 302 -3.71 -4.74 -4.43
CA CYS A 302 -3.51 -5.99 -3.74
C CYS A 302 -2.01 -6.28 -3.62
N THR A 303 -1.64 -7.09 -2.62
CA THR A 303 -0.28 -7.61 -2.55
C THR A 303 -0.01 -8.49 -3.77
N LEU A 304 1.26 -8.59 -4.14
CA LEU A 304 1.72 -9.42 -5.25
C LEU A 304 1.29 -10.87 -5.04
N ASP A 305 1.41 -11.39 -3.81
CA ASP A 305 0.93 -12.72 -3.42
C ASP A 305 -0.57 -12.88 -3.69
N THR A 306 -1.39 -11.92 -3.23
CA THR A 306 -2.85 -11.97 -3.46
C THR A 306 -3.19 -11.94 -4.95
N ALA A 307 -2.53 -11.05 -5.70
CA ALA A 307 -2.77 -10.92 -7.14
C ALA A 307 -2.40 -12.21 -7.89
N VAL A 308 -1.22 -12.75 -7.62
CA VAL A 308 -0.72 -13.99 -8.25
C VAL A 308 -1.54 -15.19 -7.83
N SER A 309 -1.86 -15.38 -6.54
CA SER A 309 -2.68 -16.53 -6.09
C SER A 309 -4.11 -16.51 -6.61
N ALA A 310 -4.68 -15.33 -6.89
CA ALA A 310 -6.00 -15.25 -7.49
C ALA A 310 -5.99 -15.56 -8.99
N GLY A 311 -4.95 -15.10 -9.70
CA GLY A 311 -4.75 -15.42 -11.12
C GLY A 311 -4.32 -16.87 -11.36
N GLU A 312 -3.43 -17.38 -10.51
CA GLU A 312 -2.98 -18.77 -10.46
C GLU A 312 -3.99 -19.59 -9.63
N ASN A 313 -5.12 -19.91 -10.26
CA ASN A 313 -6.09 -20.84 -9.68
C ASN A 313 -6.10 -22.16 -10.44
N SER A 314 -6.19 -23.28 -9.71
CA SER A 314 -6.19 -24.62 -10.28
C SER A 314 -7.34 -24.86 -11.26
N ALA A 315 -8.48 -24.17 -11.06
CA ALA A 315 -9.67 -24.30 -11.90
C ALA A 315 -9.45 -23.82 -13.35
N THR A 316 -8.58 -22.85 -13.57
CA THR A 316 -8.22 -22.34 -14.90
C THR A 316 -6.88 -22.89 -15.38
N ARG A 317 -5.93 -23.06 -14.47
CA ARG A 317 -4.58 -23.54 -14.80
C ARG A 317 -4.55 -25.00 -15.24
N VAL A 318 -5.15 -25.92 -14.47
CA VAL A 318 -5.07 -27.36 -14.78
C VAL A 318 -5.64 -27.68 -16.16
N PRO A 319 -6.81 -27.16 -16.57
CA PRO A 319 -7.31 -27.35 -17.93
C PRO A 319 -6.38 -26.78 -19.01
N ALA A 320 -5.77 -25.61 -18.77
CA ALA A 320 -4.82 -25.02 -19.71
C ALA A 320 -3.54 -25.85 -19.86
N ASP A 321 -2.99 -26.35 -18.74
CA ASP A 321 -1.80 -27.20 -18.73
C ASP A 321 -2.05 -28.54 -19.46
N GLN A 322 -3.22 -29.14 -19.22
CA GLN A 322 -3.65 -30.37 -19.90
C GLN A 322 -3.84 -30.14 -21.40
N ALA A 323 -4.48 -29.03 -21.79
CA ALA A 323 -4.67 -28.69 -23.20
C ALA A 323 -3.32 -28.48 -23.91
N ALA A 324 -2.37 -27.76 -23.30
CA ALA A 324 -1.03 -27.57 -23.85
C ALA A 324 -0.28 -28.92 -23.99
N THR A 325 -0.38 -29.78 -22.99
CA THR A 325 0.22 -31.13 -23.06
C THR A 325 -0.39 -31.95 -24.20
N ALA A 326 -1.71 -31.92 -24.35
CA ALA A 326 -2.43 -32.66 -25.39
C ALA A 326 -2.07 -32.22 -26.81
N VAL A 327 -1.59 -30.99 -26.99
CA VAL A 327 -1.15 -30.45 -28.29
C VAL A 327 0.36 -30.47 -28.48
N GLY A 328 1.09 -31.16 -27.58
CA GLY A 328 2.50 -31.53 -27.79
C GLY A 328 3.52 -30.69 -27.03
N PHE A 329 3.11 -29.82 -26.11
CA PHE A 329 4.06 -29.18 -25.20
C PHE A 329 4.56 -30.18 -24.15
N THR A 330 5.86 -30.15 -23.85
CA THR A 330 6.49 -30.91 -22.76
C THR A 330 6.76 -30.00 -21.58
N ASP A 331 6.95 -30.57 -20.38
CA ASP A 331 7.26 -29.82 -19.15
C ASP A 331 6.28 -28.67 -18.84
N VAL A 332 5.00 -28.89 -19.16
CA VAL A 332 3.95 -27.93 -18.87
C VAL A 332 3.72 -27.87 -17.37
N ASN A 333 4.02 -26.71 -16.80
CA ASN A 333 3.70 -26.37 -15.43
C ASN A 333 3.58 -24.86 -15.33
N SER A 334 2.34 -24.36 -15.38
CA SER A 334 2.10 -22.92 -15.29
C SER A 334 2.00 -22.39 -13.86
N ASP A 335 2.32 -23.21 -12.84
CA ASP A 335 2.42 -22.73 -11.45
C ASP A 335 3.35 -21.51 -11.42
N LYS A 336 2.93 -20.45 -10.73
CA LYS A 336 3.73 -19.24 -10.58
C LYS A 336 4.51 -19.27 -9.27
N THR A 337 5.78 -18.90 -9.35
CA THR A 337 6.62 -18.67 -8.18
C THR A 337 6.90 -17.19 -8.03
N ILE A 338 6.81 -16.69 -6.81
CA ILE A 338 7.25 -15.35 -6.44
C ILE A 338 8.60 -15.49 -5.70
N THR A 339 9.65 -14.89 -6.25
CA THR A 339 10.92 -14.68 -5.57
C THR A 339 10.97 -13.25 -5.04
N GLY A 340 11.40 -13.05 -3.80
CA GLY A 340 11.52 -11.72 -3.17
C GLY A 340 10.32 -11.33 -2.32
N ASP A 341 9.97 -10.04 -2.32
CA ASP A 341 8.89 -9.49 -1.48
C ASP A 341 7.49 -9.83 -2.01
N LYS A 342 6.85 -10.80 -1.36
CA LYS A 342 5.46 -11.22 -1.64
C LYS A 342 4.41 -10.20 -1.23
N ASN A 343 4.73 -9.33 -0.26
CA ASN A 343 3.80 -8.31 0.26
C ASN A 343 3.85 -7.01 -0.54
N LEU A 344 4.71 -6.96 -1.55
CA LEU A 344 4.83 -5.85 -2.48
C LEU A 344 3.47 -5.50 -3.09
N ASN A 345 3.15 -4.20 -3.20
CA ASN A 345 1.93 -3.72 -3.85
C ASN A 345 2.20 -2.40 -4.57
N ILE A 346 1.28 -2.00 -5.46
CA ILE A 346 1.44 -0.77 -6.23
C ILE A 346 1.37 0.49 -5.33
N ASN A 347 0.79 0.44 -4.13
CA ASN A 347 0.36 1.54 -3.25
C ASN A 347 -0.58 2.52 -4.00
N PHE A 348 -1.32 3.36 -3.30
CA PHE A 348 -2.05 4.49 -3.91
C PHE A 348 -1.97 5.65 -2.95
N GLY A 349 -1.01 6.53 -3.20
CA GLY A 349 -0.92 7.82 -2.53
C GLY A 349 -1.34 8.96 -3.44
#